data_AF-V9DFW6-F1
#
_entry.id   AF-V9DFW6-F1
#
_cell.length_a   1.000
_cell.length_b   1.000
_cell.length_c   1.000
_cell.angle_alpha   90.00
_cell.angle_beta   90.00
_cell.angle_gamma   90.00
#
_symmetry.space_group_name_H-M   'P 1'
#
loop_
_entity.id
_entity.type
_entity.pdbx_description
1 polymer ?
#
loop_
_entity_poly.entity_id
_entity_poly.type
_entity_poly.pdbx_seq_one_letter_code
_entity_poly.pdbx_strand_id
1 'polypeptide(L)'
;MAPPEYVFPVSDLDHKVHGHTVNYKEKSRKLPQDFDLKRDCELMELVQYSCTTPNQQIERALASGSHTPRMECFPIVRLFRKCVKGGKVFHVETTAWEGPLAWKPPAQDD
;
A
#
# COMPACT_ATOMS: atom_id res chain seq x y z
N MET A 1 8.40 28.23 23.15
CA MET A 1 9.59 27.96 22.32
C MET A 1 9.35 26.65 21.58
N ALA A 2 9.56 26.61 20.27
CA ALA A 2 9.46 25.37 19.49
C ALA A 2 10.65 24.45 19.81
N PRO A 3 10.47 23.12 19.81
CA PRO A 3 11.58 22.20 20.00
C PRO A 3 12.61 22.33 18.85
N PRO A 4 13.91 22.06 19.11
CA PRO A 4 14.91 22.07 18.06
C PRO A 4 14.59 21.01 16.99
N GLU A 5 14.54 21.43 15.73
CA GLU A 5 14.41 20.52 14.59
C GLU A 5 15.80 20.02 14.16
N TYR A 6 15.89 18.74 13.82
CA TYR A 6 17.13 18.10 13.37
C TYR A 6 17.22 18.15 11.85
N VAL A 7 18.21 18.87 11.33
CA VAL A 7 18.47 18.99 9.88
C VAL A 7 19.34 17.82 9.42
N PHE A 8 18.95 17.17 8.32
CA PHE A 8 19.70 16.08 7.69
C PHE A 8 19.60 16.20 6.16
N PRO A 9 20.59 15.71 5.39
CA PRO A 9 20.55 15.77 3.94
C PRO A 9 19.44 14.86 3.40
N VAL A 10 18.86 15.22 2.25
CA VAL A 10 17.77 14.46 1.61
C VAL A 10 18.17 13.01 1.31
N SER A 11 19.46 12.74 1.10
CA SER A 11 19.99 11.38 0.93
C SER A 11 19.71 10.45 2.11
N ASP A 12 19.55 11.01 3.32
CA ASP A 12 19.38 10.27 4.56
C ASP A 12 17.89 10.11 4.93
N LEU A 13 16.98 10.57 4.07
CA LEU A 13 15.55 10.59 4.34
C LEU A 13 14.99 9.19 4.65
N ASP A 14 15.30 8.20 3.83
CA ASP A 14 14.85 6.83 4.03
C ASP A 14 15.30 6.29 5.40
N HIS A 15 16.54 6.57 5.77
CA HIS A 15 17.08 6.16 7.07
C HIS A 15 16.39 6.88 8.24
N LYS A 16 16.17 8.20 8.15
CA LYS A 16 15.56 8.99 9.23
C LYS A 16 14.06 8.79 9.39
N VAL A 17 13.35 8.48 8.31
CA VAL A 17 11.93 8.10 8.36
C VAL A 17 11.78 6.76 9.10
N HIS A 18 12.67 5.79 8.84
CA HIS A 18 12.59 4.47 9.44
C HIS A 18 13.30 4.35 10.82
N GLY A 19 14.19 5.26 11.16
CA GLY A 19 14.91 5.31 12.45
C GLY A 19 14.35 6.31 13.46
N HIS A 20 14.60 6.11 14.74
CA HIS A 20 14.40 7.09 15.80
C HIS A 20 15.50 6.99 16.84
N THR A 21 15.70 8.02 17.65
CA THR A 21 16.72 8.03 18.70
C THR A 21 16.14 7.61 20.04
N VAL A 22 16.78 6.62 20.69
CA VAL A 22 16.49 6.19 22.06
C VAL A 22 17.79 6.16 22.83
N ASN A 23 17.88 6.90 23.93
CA ASN A 23 19.11 6.98 24.76
C ASN A 23 20.34 7.32 23.92
N TYR A 24 20.23 8.33 23.05
CA TYR A 24 21.29 8.77 22.13
C TYR A 24 21.79 7.70 21.13
N LYS A 25 21.05 6.60 20.97
CA LYS A 25 21.32 5.56 19.98
C LYS A 25 20.22 5.51 18.94
N GLU A 26 20.59 5.39 17.68
CA GLU A 26 19.64 5.22 16.59
C GLU A 26 19.06 3.80 16.64
N LYS A 27 17.74 3.71 16.55
CA LYS A 27 16.97 2.47 16.55
C LYS A 27 15.94 2.53 15.45
N SER A 28 15.85 1.47 14.66
CA SER A 28 14.73 1.35 13.73
C SER A 28 13.39 1.30 14.48
N ARG A 29 12.39 1.99 13.94
CA ARG A 29 11.04 2.04 14.51
C ARG A 29 10.29 0.73 14.35
N LYS A 30 10.54 -0.04 13.30
CA LYS A 30 9.73 -1.22 12.95
C LYS A 30 10.54 -2.45 12.56
N LEU A 31 11.50 -2.29 11.64
CA LEU A 31 12.21 -3.41 11.00
C LEU A 31 13.73 -3.20 11.08
N PRO A 32 14.54 -4.25 11.27
CA PRO A 32 15.99 -4.11 11.22
C PRO A 32 16.47 -3.35 9.98
N GLN A 33 17.60 -2.66 10.09
CA GLN A 33 18.12 -1.83 9.01
C GLN A 33 18.47 -2.64 7.75
N ASP A 34 18.77 -3.93 7.92
CA ASP A 34 19.05 -4.89 6.87
C ASP A 34 17.79 -5.59 6.31
N PHE A 35 16.58 -5.25 6.78
CA PHE A 35 15.34 -5.90 6.37
C PHE A 35 14.90 -5.45 4.98
N ASP A 36 14.71 -6.40 4.07
CA ASP A 36 14.28 -6.15 2.70
C ASP A 36 12.95 -6.86 2.42
N LEU A 37 11.92 -6.11 2.02
CA LEU A 37 10.58 -6.67 1.79
C LEU A 37 10.55 -7.73 0.68
N LYS A 38 11.40 -7.60 -0.34
CA LYS A 38 11.38 -8.50 -1.51
C LYS A 38 12.06 -9.83 -1.21
N ARG A 39 13.15 -9.79 -0.45
CA ARG A 39 13.96 -10.93 -0.03
C ARG A 39 13.37 -11.64 1.19
N ASP A 40 12.87 -10.89 2.16
CA ASP A 40 12.53 -11.42 3.48
C ASP A 40 11.01 -11.69 3.66
N CYS A 41 10.19 -11.41 2.65
CA CYS A 41 8.73 -11.63 2.70
C CYS A 41 8.17 -12.29 1.43
N GLU A 42 7.19 -13.17 1.64
CA GLU A 42 6.47 -13.88 0.59
C GLU A 42 5.47 -12.94 -0.10
N LEU A 43 5.45 -12.93 -1.43
CA LEU A 43 4.45 -12.18 -2.21
C LEU A 43 3.17 -13.00 -2.34
N MET A 44 2.06 -12.38 -1.99
CA MET A 44 0.73 -12.96 -2.01
C MET A 44 -0.23 -12.07 -2.78
N GLU A 45 -1.24 -12.71 -3.38
CA GLU A 45 -2.30 -12.06 -4.12
C GLU A 45 -3.66 -12.30 -3.45
N LEU A 46 -4.49 -11.26 -3.36
CA LEU A 46 -5.86 -11.33 -2.85
C LEU A 46 -6.79 -10.68 -3.88
N VAL A 47 -7.73 -11.47 -4.36
CA VAL A 47 -8.80 -11.00 -5.23
C VAL A 47 -10.01 -10.67 -4.37
N GLN A 48 -10.43 -9.41 -4.39
CA GLN A 48 -11.66 -8.93 -3.75
C GLN A 48 -12.65 -8.52 -4.82
N TYR A 49 -13.92 -8.44 -4.46
CA TYR A 49 -14.95 -7.98 -5.38
C TYR A 49 -15.62 -6.74 -4.81
N SER A 50 -15.72 -5.69 -5.62
CA SER A 50 -16.55 -4.53 -5.31
C SER A 50 -17.83 -4.64 -6.12
N CYS A 51 -18.96 -4.74 -5.42
CA CYS A 51 -20.26 -4.90 -6.04
C CYS A 51 -21.06 -3.60 -6.00
N THR A 52 -21.89 -3.38 -7.01
CA THR A 52 -22.78 -2.22 -7.08
C THR A 52 -23.76 -2.20 -5.90
N THR A 53 -23.87 -1.06 -5.23
CA THR A 53 -24.85 -0.85 -4.15
C THR A 53 -26.28 -0.80 -4.70
N PRO A 54 -27.32 -1.02 -3.87
CA PRO A 54 -28.71 -0.93 -4.33
C PRO A 54 -29.03 0.38 -5.06
N ASN A 55 -28.52 1.52 -4.57
CA ASN A 55 -28.71 2.83 -5.22
C ASN A 55 -28.07 2.85 -6.61
N GLN A 56 -26.83 2.36 -6.74
CA GLN A 56 -26.15 2.26 -8.03
C GLN A 56 -26.88 1.35 -9.02
N GLN A 57 -27.51 0.28 -8.53
CA GLN A 57 -28.30 -0.63 -9.37
C GLN A 57 -29.56 0.07 -9.91
N ILE A 58 -30.25 0.84 -9.08
CA ILE A 58 -31.43 1.62 -9.48
C ILE A 58 -31.04 2.71 -10.48
N GLU A 59 -29.99 3.48 -10.20
CA GLU A 59 -29.50 4.54 -11.09
C GLU A 59 -29.13 3.99 -12.47
N ARG A 60 -28.44 2.84 -12.53
CA ARG A 60 -28.11 2.18 -13.82
C ARG A 60 -29.33 1.64 -14.54
N ALA A 61 -30.29 1.07 -13.82
CA ALA A 61 -31.55 0.60 -14.40
C ALA A 61 -32.31 1.76 -15.08
N LEU A 62 -32.44 2.89 -14.37
CA LEU A 62 -33.04 4.12 -14.92
C LEU A 62 -32.27 4.66 -16.13
N ALA A 63 -30.93 4.70 -16.07
CA ALA A 63 -30.09 5.21 -17.15
C ALA A 63 -30.11 4.33 -18.41
N SER A 64 -30.30 3.01 -18.25
CA SER A 64 -30.31 2.04 -19.37
C SER A 64 -31.71 1.77 -19.94
N GLY A 65 -32.78 2.31 -19.34
CA GLY A 65 -34.16 1.96 -19.69
C GLY A 65 -34.54 0.52 -19.30
N SER A 66 -33.69 -0.16 -18.52
CA SER A 66 -33.94 -1.49 -18.01
C SER A 66 -34.80 -1.40 -16.75
N HIS A 67 -35.86 -2.22 -16.66
CA HIS A 67 -36.73 -2.26 -15.48
C HIS A 67 -36.20 -3.18 -14.37
N THR A 68 -35.07 -3.85 -14.59
CA THR A 68 -34.51 -4.81 -13.63
C THR A 68 -33.16 -4.33 -13.10
N PRO A 69 -33.06 -3.95 -11.80
CA PRO A 69 -31.76 -3.69 -11.18
C PRO A 69 -30.94 -4.99 -11.16
N ARG A 70 -29.66 -4.90 -11.55
CA ARG A 70 -28.73 -6.03 -11.56
C ARG A 70 -27.49 -5.69 -10.77
N MET A 71 -27.06 -6.61 -9.91
CA MET A 71 -25.80 -6.51 -9.19
C MET A 71 -24.65 -6.85 -10.14
N GLU A 72 -23.68 -5.95 -10.23
CA GLU A 72 -22.42 -6.15 -10.94
C GLU A 72 -21.28 -6.13 -9.94
N CYS A 73 -20.38 -7.10 -10.00
CA CYS A 73 -19.21 -7.19 -9.13
C CYS A 73 -17.94 -7.16 -9.96
N PHE A 74 -17.01 -6.28 -9.60
CA PHE A 74 -15.76 -6.06 -10.30
C PHE A 74 -14.60 -6.56 -9.44
N PRO A 75 -13.67 -7.36 -10.02
CA PRO A 75 -12.52 -7.85 -9.27
C PRO A 75 -11.52 -6.72 -9.01
N ILE A 76 -11.00 -6.68 -7.79
CA ILE A 76 -9.93 -5.82 -7.32
C ILE A 76 -8.81 -6.72 -6.84
N VAL A 77 -7.70 -6.73 -7.54
CA VAL A 77 -6.51 -7.48 -7.16
C VAL A 77 -5.66 -6.62 -6.25
N ARG A 78 -5.28 -7.17 -5.08
CA ARG A 78 -4.33 -6.54 -4.14
C ARG A 78 -3.13 -7.46 -3.94
N LEU A 79 -1.95 -6.85 -3.94
CA LEU A 79 -0.69 -7.55 -3.68
C LEU A 79 -0.19 -7.21 -2.29
N PHE A 80 0.23 -8.22 -1.53
CA PHE A 80 0.75 -8.03 -0.18
C PHE A 80 1.95 -8.92 0.08
N ARG A 81 2.89 -8.39 0.86
CA ARG A 81 4.04 -9.12 1.38
C ARG A 81 3.69 -9.65 2.76
N LYS A 82 3.70 -10.98 2.92
CA LYS A 82 3.60 -11.65 4.21
C LYS A 82 4.99 -11.85 4.79
N CYS A 83 5.24 -11.22 5.92
CA CYS A 83 6.54 -11.20 6.56
C CYS A 83 6.49 -11.90 7.91
N VAL A 84 7.56 -12.62 8.27
CA VAL A 84 7.72 -13.24 9.59
C VAL A 84 9.03 -12.78 10.20
N LYS A 85 8.96 -12.09 11.35
CA LYS A 85 10.17 -11.66 12.08
C LYS A 85 9.99 -11.84 13.57
N GLY A 86 10.95 -12.51 14.21
CA GLY A 86 10.93 -12.76 15.66
C GLY A 86 9.67 -13.50 16.12
N GLY A 87 9.16 -14.42 15.28
CA GLY A 87 7.92 -15.17 15.53
C GLY A 87 6.63 -14.37 15.32
N LYS A 88 6.70 -13.10 14.93
CA LYS A 88 5.52 -12.27 14.63
C LYS A 88 5.27 -12.21 13.13
N VAL A 89 4.01 -12.40 12.74
CA VAL A 89 3.55 -12.28 11.36
C VAL A 89 2.95 -10.89 11.16
N PHE A 90 3.31 -10.24 10.05
CA PHE A 90 2.69 -9.00 9.62
C PHE A 90 2.56 -8.98 8.09
N HIS A 91 1.66 -8.14 7.59
CA HIS A 91 1.38 -7.99 6.17
C HIS A 91 1.60 -6.53 5.75
N VAL A 92 2.17 -6.33 4.56
CA VAL A 92 2.36 -5.01 3.96
C VAL A 92 1.67 -5.02 2.60
N GLU A 93 0.73 -4.11 2.39
CA GLU A 93 0.14 -3.93 1.05
C GLU A 93 1.18 -3.27 0.14
N THR A 94 1.35 -3.84 -1.04
CA THR A 94 2.40 -3.50 -2.02
C THR A 94 1.86 -3.29 -3.43
N THR A 95 0.52 -3.29 -3.59
CA THR A 95 -0.20 -3.13 -4.85
C THR A 95 0.30 -1.96 -5.70
N ALA A 96 0.67 -0.83 -5.07
CA ALA A 96 1.05 0.39 -5.76
C ALA A 96 2.43 0.36 -6.44
N TRP A 97 3.31 -0.60 -6.11
CA TRP A 97 4.69 -0.64 -6.62
C TRP A 97 5.16 -2.06 -7.03
N GLU A 98 4.27 -3.05 -7.03
CA GLU A 98 4.56 -4.42 -7.50
C GLU A 98 3.60 -4.86 -8.61
N GLY A 99 4.09 -5.76 -9.47
CA GLY A 99 3.28 -6.39 -10.51
C GLY A 99 2.75 -5.44 -11.59
N PRO A 100 1.69 -5.84 -12.32
CA PRO A 100 1.11 -5.04 -13.41
C PRO A 100 0.38 -3.78 -12.93
N LEU A 101 0.09 -3.69 -11.63
CA LEU A 101 -0.59 -2.56 -10.98
C LEU A 101 0.39 -1.50 -10.44
N ALA A 102 1.70 -1.75 -10.54
CA ALA A 102 2.72 -0.79 -10.13
C ALA A 102 2.52 0.54 -10.87
N TRP A 103 2.55 1.65 -10.11
CA TRP A 103 2.48 2.98 -10.69
C TRP A 103 3.65 3.20 -11.65
N LYS A 104 3.34 3.71 -12.84
CA LYS A 104 4.33 4.13 -13.82
C LYS A 104 4.23 5.65 -13.99
N PRO A 105 5.36 6.36 -14.03
CA PRO A 105 5.31 7.77 -14.36
C PRO A 105 4.67 7.94 -15.76
N PRO A 106 3.90 9.01 -15.97
CA PRO A 106 3.43 9.34 -17.31
C PRO A 106 4.63 9.47 -18.23
N ALA A 107 4.51 8.98 -19.46
CA ALA A 107 5.53 9.21 -20.48
C ALA A 107 5.71 10.73 -20.62
N GLN A 108 6.95 11.18 -20.49
CA GLN A 108 7.28 12.57 -20.73
C GLN A 108 7.23 12.75 -22.25
N ASP A 109 6.21 13.45 -22.75
CA ASP A 109 6.17 13.84 -24.16
C ASP A 109 7.30 14.88 -24.37
N ASP A 110 8.32 14.49 -25.14
CA ASP A 110 9.42 15.37 -25.59
C ASP A 110 8.95 16.42 -26.62
#